data_AF-A0A852UKJ1-F1
#
_entry.id   AF-A0A852UKJ1-F1
#
_cell.length_a   1.000
_cell.length_b   1.000
_cell.length_c   1.000
_cell.angle_alpha   90.00
_cell.angle_beta   90.00
_cell.angle_gamma   90.00
#
_symmetry.space_group_name_H-M   'P 1'
#
loop_
_entity.id
_entity.type
_entity.pdbx_description
1 polymer ?
#
loop_
_entity_poly.entity_id
_entity_poly.type
_entity_poly.pdbx_seq_one_letter_code
_entity_poly.pdbx_strand_id
1 'polypeptide(L)'
;MCVDCGRLAMVYGRSCVDCGRLVKVYGRSCVDCGRLKMIYGWSCVDCDRLVKVYGRSCVDCGRLVMVYGRSCVDCGRLAMVYGRSCVDCGRLVMVYGRSCVDCGRLAMIYDRSCVDCGRLVMVYGRSCVDCGRLAKVYDRSCIDCGRLVMVYGRSCVDCGRLAMIYGWSCVVYDRLAMVYGWSYVGYDRLKR
;
A
#
# COMPACT_ATOMS: atom_id res chain seq x y z
N MET A 1 28.95 7.59 14.92
CA MET A 1 27.67 7.06 15.44
C MET A 1 27.11 8.18 16.31
N CYS A 2 25.82 8.46 16.20
CA CYS A 2 25.14 9.48 17.00
C CYS A 2 24.16 8.77 17.92
N VAL A 3 24.20 9.07 19.21
CA VAL A 3 23.38 8.44 20.26
C VAL A 3 22.85 9.55 21.16
N ASP A 4 21.63 9.39 21.68
CA ASP A 4 20.99 10.32 22.63
C ASP A 4 20.98 11.79 22.16
N CYS A 5 20.68 12.00 20.88
CA CYS A 5 20.76 13.33 20.28
C CYS A 5 19.42 14.07 20.39
N GLY A 6 19.39 15.18 21.13
CA GLY A 6 18.18 16.00 21.26
C GLY A 6 17.72 16.61 19.92
N ARG A 7 18.49 17.56 19.38
CA ARG A 7 18.20 18.22 18.09
C ARG A 7 19.47 18.43 17.29
N LEU A 8 19.53 17.89 16.08
CA LEU A 8 20.63 18.13 15.16
C LEU A 8 20.12 18.57 13.79
N ALA A 9 20.83 19.54 13.21
CA ALA A 9 20.53 20.02 11.86
C ALA A 9 21.04 19.03 10.80
N MET A 10 22.22 18.46 11.01
CA MET A 10 22.87 17.61 10.02
C MET A 10 23.70 16.54 10.73
N VAL A 11 23.54 15.29 10.29
CA VAL A 11 24.31 14.16 10.81
C VAL A 11 24.91 13.38 9.65
N TYR A 12 26.21 13.14 9.75
CA TYR A 12 26.94 12.20 8.91
C TYR A 12 27.48 11.08 9.80
N GLY A 13 27.13 9.84 9.48
CA GLY A 13 27.62 8.72 10.27
C GLY A 13 27.04 7.39 9.83
N ARG A 14 27.60 6.28 10.33
CA ARG A 14 27.06 4.95 10.03
C ARG A 14 25.65 4.76 10.60
N SER A 15 25.41 5.20 11.83
CA SER A 15 24.17 4.97 12.58
C SER A 15 23.81 6.15 13.47
N CYS A 16 22.51 6.39 13.62
CA CYS A 16 21.90 7.29 14.61
C CYS A 16 20.89 6.50 15.44
N VAL A 17 20.92 6.68 16.76
CA VAL A 17 20.05 5.99 17.74
C VAL A 17 19.52 7.03 18.72
N ASP A 18 18.29 6.86 19.21
CA ASP A 18 17.68 7.69 20.26
C ASP A 18 17.74 9.20 19.95
N CYS A 19 17.24 9.57 18.77
CA CYS A 19 17.34 10.95 18.30
C CYS A 19 15.97 11.65 18.30
N GLY A 20 15.86 12.77 19.01
CA GLY A 20 14.61 13.53 19.12
C GLY A 20 14.21 14.19 17.79
N ARG A 21 15.05 15.09 17.26
CA ARG A 21 14.76 15.82 16.01
C ARG A 21 15.99 15.97 15.12
N LEU A 22 15.87 15.46 13.91
CA LEU A 22 16.92 15.46 12.90
C LEU A 22 16.41 16.10 11.60
N VAL A 23 17.17 17.06 11.07
CA VAL A 23 16.79 17.73 9.81
C VAL A 23 17.32 16.96 8.59
N LYS A 24 18.62 16.66 8.54
CA LYS A 24 19.23 15.83 7.49
C LYS A 24 20.10 14.75 8.10
N VAL A 25 19.90 13.50 7.67
CA VAL A 25 20.76 12.38 8.06
C VAL A 25 21.32 11.71 6.81
N TYR A 26 22.63 11.53 6.81
CA TYR A 26 23.35 10.73 5.82
C TYR A 26 24.03 9.58 6.56
N GLY A 27 23.53 8.36 6.34
CA GLY A 27 24.06 7.22 7.07
C GLY A 27 23.54 5.88 6.59
N ARG A 28 23.90 4.79 7.29
CA ARG A 28 23.33 3.47 6.98
C ARG A 28 21.99 3.28 7.69
N SER A 29 21.90 3.60 8.97
CA SER A 29 20.69 3.34 9.77
C SER A 29 20.29 4.48 10.70
N CYS A 30 18.99 4.62 10.93
CA CYS A 30 18.39 5.42 12.01
C CYS A 30 17.44 4.52 12.79
N VAL A 31 17.54 4.54 14.12
CA VAL A 31 16.72 3.75 15.05
C VAL A 31 16.20 4.68 16.14
N ASP A 32 14.98 4.47 16.62
CA ASP A 32 14.38 5.21 17.73
C ASP A 32 14.45 6.72 17.55
N CYS A 33 13.89 7.20 16.44
CA CYS A 33 13.97 8.61 16.08
C CYS A 33 12.60 9.28 16.01
N GLY A 34 12.41 10.34 16.79
CA GLY A 34 11.12 11.04 16.84
C GLY A 34 10.77 11.74 15.51
N ARG A 35 11.51 12.79 15.15
CA ARG A 35 11.17 13.62 13.96
C ARG A 35 12.34 13.78 13.01
N LEU A 36 12.19 13.23 11.81
CA LEU A 36 13.17 13.24 10.75
C LEU A 36 12.60 13.93 9.50
N LYS A 37 13.28 14.98 9.02
CA LYS A 37 12.86 15.65 7.77
C LYS A 37 13.39 14.93 6.54
N MET A 38 14.67 14.58 6.50
CA MET A 38 15.29 14.03 5.31
C MET A 38 16.34 13.00 5.68
N ILE A 39 16.23 11.80 5.12
CA ILE A 39 17.16 10.71 5.33
C ILE A 39 17.66 10.20 3.99
N TYR A 40 18.97 10.07 3.90
CA TYR A 40 19.65 9.30 2.87
C TYR A 40 20.36 8.15 3.56
N GLY A 41 19.82 6.94 3.43
CA GLY A 41 20.43 5.79 4.07
C GLY A 41 19.90 4.45 3.65
N TRP A 42 20.26 3.38 4.36
CA TRP A 42 19.76 2.05 4.06
C TRP A 42 18.45 1.76 4.78
N SER A 43 18.37 2.03 6.09
CA SER A 43 17.21 1.66 6.90
C SER A 43 16.82 2.74 7.91
N CYS A 44 15.51 2.80 8.19
CA CYS A 44 14.92 3.55 9.31
C CYS A 44 14.02 2.59 10.07
N VAL A 45 14.13 2.57 11.40
CA VAL A 45 13.38 1.69 12.31
C VAL A 45 12.85 2.56 13.45
N ASP A 46 11.65 2.26 13.94
CA ASP A 46 11.04 2.91 15.11
C ASP A 46 11.07 4.44 15.03
N CYS A 47 10.40 4.97 14.01
CA CYS A 47 10.41 6.40 13.72
C CYS A 47 9.00 7.01 13.72
N ASP A 48 8.74 8.00 14.57
CA ASP A 48 7.39 8.56 14.67
C ASP A 48 7.00 9.33 13.40
N ARG A 49 7.87 10.21 12.91
CA ARG A 49 7.56 11.09 11.78
C ARG A 49 8.75 11.33 10.87
N LEU A 50 8.55 10.92 9.61
CA LEU A 50 9.49 11.00 8.51
C LEU A 50 8.88 11.80 7.36
N VAL A 51 9.59 12.83 6.87
CA VAL A 51 9.10 13.61 5.72
C VAL A 51 9.60 13.03 4.40
N LYS A 52 10.91 12.87 4.23
CA LYS A 52 11.50 12.27 3.01
C LYS A 52 12.51 11.19 3.38
N VAL A 53 12.30 9.99 2.89
CA VAL A 53 13.25 8.88 3.03
C VAL A 53 13.72 8.42 1.66
N TYR A 54 15.03 8.44 1.47
CA TYR A 54 15.70 7.80 0.35
C TYR A 54 16.51 6.65 0.91
N GLY A 55 16.03 5.42 0.73
CA GLY A 55 16.73 4.27 1.26
C GLY A 55 16.23 2.91 0.82
N ARG A 56 16.65 1.85 1.52
CA ARG A 56 16.18 0.50 1.20
C ARG A 56 14.89 0.18 1.95
N SER A 57 14.83 0.43 3.25
CA SER A 57 13.71 0.00 4.09
C SER A 57 13.30 1.05 5.14
N CYS A 58 11.99 1.09 5.42
CA CYS A 58 11.40 1.71 6.60
C CYS A 58 10.59 0.65 7.35
N VAL A 59 10.75 0.56 8.66
CA VAL A 59 10.08 -0.40 9.54
C VAL A 59 9.54 0.37 10.75
N ASP A 60 8.37 -0.01 11.26
CA ASP A 60 7.76 0.55 12.48
C ASP A 60 7.71 2.08 12.47
N CYS A 61 7.06 2.62 11.43
CA CYS A 61 7.03 4.06 11.21
C CYS A 61 5.62 4.62 11.37
N GLY A 62 5.46 5.60 12.25
CA GLY A 62 4.16 6.20 12.53
C GLY A 62 3.60 6.97 11.33
N ARG A 63 4.36 7.95 10.80
CA ARG A 63 3.97 8.79 9.67
C ARG A 63 5.11 9.05 8.71
N LEU A 64 4.90 8.68 7.46
CA LEU A 64 5.81 8.88 6.34
C LEU A 64 5.12 9.72 5.26
N VAL A 65 5.72 10.83 4.85
CA VAL A 65 5.17 11.64 3.74
C VAL A 65 5.62 11.08 2.40
N MET A 66 6.91 10.85 2.20
CA MET A 66 7.46 10.44 0.92
C MET A 66 8.59 9.43 1.13
N VAL A 67 8.45 8.26 0.51
CA VAL A 67 9.45 7.19 0.55
C VAL A 67 9.86 6.83 -0.86
N TYR A 68 11.18 6.87 -1.10
CA TYR A 68 11.83 6.27 -2.24
C TYR A 68 12.69 5.12 -1.74
N GLY A 69 12.25 3.88 -1.98
CA GLY A 69 13.00 2.74 -1.50
C GLY A 69 12.54 1.39 -1.97
N ARG A 70 13.00 0.32 -1.32
CA ARG A 70 12.59 -1.03 -1.67
C ARG A 70 11.35 -1.44 -0.89
N SER A 71 11.32 -1.24 0.42
CA SER A 71 10.25 -1.74 1.28
C SER A 71 9.81 -0.74 2.36
N CYS A 72 8.51 -0.78 2.69
CA CYS A 72 7.93 -0.21 3.90
C CYS A 72 7.18 -1.32 4.62
N VAL A 73 7.38 -1.46 5.93
CA VAL A 73 6.75 -2.48 6.78
C VAL A 73 6.22 -1.80 8.03
N ASP A 74 5.08 -2.25 8.55
CA ASP A 74 4.49 -1.78 9.82
C ASP A 74 4.37 -0.25 9.89
N CYS A 75 3.70 0.32 8.89
CA CYS A 75 3.62 1.76 8.73
C CYS A 75 2.21 2.28 8.97
N GLY A 76 2.06 3.19 9.92
CA GLY A 76 0.76 3.75 10.28
C GLY A 76 0.13 4.56 9.14
N ARG A 77 0.84 5.58 8.64
CA ARG A 77 0.38 6.44 7.55
C ARG A 77 1.49 6.77 6.56
N LEU A 78 1.23 6.52 5.29
CA LEU A 78 2.12 6.76 4.16
C LEU A 78 1.38 7.61 3.12
N ALA A 79 1.90 8.79 2.79
CA ALA A 79 1.28 9.61 1.74
C ALA A 79 1.72 9.18 0.34
N MET A 80 3.02 8.98 0.11
CA MET A 80 3.54 8.63 -1.20
C MET A 80 4.68 7.63 -1.08
N VAL A 81 4.56 6.50 -1.78
CA VAL A 81 5.58 5.46 -1.82
C VAL A 81 5.96 5.17 -3.26
N TYR A 82 7.25 5.28 -3.54
CA TYR A 82 7.88 4.75 -4.74
C TYR A 82 8.81 3.62 -4.32
N GLY A 83 8.40 2.38 -4.55
CA GLY A 83 9.23 1.26 -4.15
C GLY A 83 8.82 -0.10 -4.70
N ARG A 84 9.34 -1.17 -4.11
CA ARG A 84 8.97 -2.52 -4.52
C ARG A 84 7.77 -3.03 -3.73
N SER A 85 7.79 -2.90 -2.41
CA SER A 85 6.77 -3.49 -1.55
C SER A 85 6.33 -2.56 -0.40
N CYS A 86 5.05 -2.65 -0.06
CA CYS A 86 4.48 -2.16 1.20
C CYS A 86 3.79 -3.33 1.90
N VAL A 87 4.02 -3.49 3.20
CA VAL A 87 3.44 -4.56 4.02
C VAL A 87 2.92 -3.95 5.32
N ASP A 88 1.81 -4.44 5.85
CA ASP A 88 1.24 -4.04 7.15
C ASP A 88 1.06 -2.52 7.26
N CYS A 89 0.37 -1.93 6.29
CA CYS A 89 0.23 -0.49 6.20
C CYS A 89 -1.20 -0.03 6.53
N GLY A 90 -1.35 0.80 7.55
CA GLY A 90 -2.65 1.27 8.00
C GLY A 90 -3.37 2.14 6.95
N ARG A 91 -2.70 3.21 6.50
CA ARG A 91 -3.23 4.11 5.46
C ARG A 91 -2.18 4.54 4.46
N LEU A 92 -2.48 4.33 3.19
CA LEU A 92 -1.68 4.69 2.04
C LEU A 92 -2.49 5.61 1.12
N VAL A 93 -1.91 6.73 0.71
CA VAL A 93 -2.57 7.62 -0.27
C VAL A 93 -2.18 7.24 -1.68
N MET A 94 -0.89 7.14 -1.98
CA MET A 94 -0.39 6.84 -3.32
C MET A 94 0.76 5.84 -3.26
N VAL A 95 0.65 4.74 -4.00
CA VAL A 95 1.71 3.74 -4.14
C VAL A 95 2.05 3.53 -5.60
N TYR A 96 3.35 3.59 -5.89
CA TYR A 96 3.93 3.10 -7.14
C TYR A 96 4.90 1.99 -6.80
N GLY A 97 4.60 0.76 -7.20
CA GLY A 97 5.50 -0.34 -6.92
C GLY A 97 5.18 -1.67 -7.56
N ARG A 98 5.62 -2.75 -6.91
CA ARG A 98 5.33 -4.11 -7.35
C ARG A 98 4.22 -4.74 -6.53
N SER A 99 4.24 -4.56 -5.21
CA SER A 99 3.28 -5.22 -4.34
C SER A 99 2.85 -4.39 -3.12
N CYS A 100 1.59 -4.56 -2.74
CA CYS A 100 1.03 -4.13 -1.46
C CYS A 100 0.37 -5.34 -0.78
N VAL A 101 0.66 -5.54 0.50
CA VAL A 101 0.13 -6.66 1.30
C VAL A 101 -0.37 -6.10 2.64
N ASP A 102 -1.45 -6.66 3.17
CA ASP A 102 -2.00 -6.33 4.50
C ASP A 102 -2.21 -4.82 4.71
N CYS A 103 -2.94 -4.21 3.78
CA CYS A 103 -3.13 -2.76 3.78
C CYS A 103 -4.56 -2.37 4.15
N GLY A 104 -4.71 -1.52 5.18
CA GLY A 104 -6.03 -1.13 5.68
C GLY A 104 -6.81 -0.24 4.69
N ARG A 105 -6.24 0.91 4.31
CA ARG A 105 -6.88 1.86 3.38
C ARG A 105 -5.90 2.42 2.36
N LEU A 106 -6.24 2.26 1.09
CA LEU A 106 -5.46 2.72 -0.06
C LEU A 106 -6.32 3.61 -0.96
N ALA A 107 -5.84 4.80 -1.28
CA ALA A 107 -6.55 5.69 -2.20
C ALA A 107 -6.19 5.42 -3.67
N MET A 108 -4.91 5.37 -4.01
CA MET A 108 -4.45 5.16 -5.38
C MET A 108 -3.24 4.24 -5.41
N ILE A 109 -3.32 3.19 -6.24
CA ILE A 109 -2.24 2.22 -6.40
C ILE A 109 -1.93 2.02 -7.87
N TYR A 110 -0.64 2.04 -8.16
CA TYR A 110 -0.05 1.57 -9.40
C TYR A 110 0.95 0.48 -9.06
N ASP A 111 0.51 -0.77 -9.10
CA ASP A 111 1.36 -1.90 -8.74
C ASP A 111 1.19 -3.10 -9.68
N ARG A 112 1.85 -4.21 -9.35
CA ARG A 112 1.55 -5.48 -10.04
C ARG A 112 0.51 -6.26 -9.26
N SER A 113 0.57 -6.26 -7.94
CA SER A 113 -0.25 -7.12 -7.09
C SER A 113 -0.60 -6.48 -5.75
N CYS A 114 -1.90 -6.39 -5.45
CA CYS A 114 -2.44 -6.11 -4.12
C CYS A 114 -3.00 -7.39 -3.49
N VAL A 115 -2.71 -7.63 -2.21
CA VAL A 115 -3.21 -8.78 -1.44
C VAL A 115 -3.69 -8.28 -0.08
N ASP A 116 -4.75 -8.89 0.48
CA ASP A 116 -5.26 -8.63 1.83
C ASP A 116 -5.50 -7.14 2.13
N CYS A 117 -6.27 -6.50 1.26
CA CYS A 117 -6.49 -5.07 1.31
C CYS A 117 -7.92 -4.74 1.76
N GLY A 118 -8.06 -3.95 2.84
CA GLY A 118 -9.36 -3.61 3.40
C GLY A 118 -10.21 -2.72 2.47
N ARG A 119 -9.69 -1.54 2.11
CA ARG A 119 -10.38 -0.60 1.22
C ARG A 119 -9.45 0.04 0.21
N LEU A 120 -9.80 -0.12 -1.06
CA LEU A 120 -9.11 0.43 -2.23
C LEU A 120 -10.05 1.38 -2.98
N VAL A 121 -9.60 2.59 -3.28
CA VAL A 121 -10.40 3.53 -4.09
C VAL A 121 -10.09 3.36 -5.58
N MET A 122 -8.81 3.36 -5.96
CA MET A 122 -8.40 3.22 -7.36
C MET A 122 -7.17 2.33 -7.45
N VAL A 123 -7.26 1.28 -8.26
CA VAL A 123 -6.16 0.33 -8.50
C VAL A 123 -5.87 0.24 -9.99
N TYR A 124 -4.59 0.28 -10.33
CA TYR A 124 -4.06 -0.05 -11.64
C TYR A 124 -2.94 -1.05 -11.48
N GLY A 125 -3.10 -2.22 -12.09
CA GLY A 125 -2.11 -3.26 -11.96
C GLY A 125 -2.44 -4.53 -12.71
N ARG A 126 -1.96 -5.66 -12.20
CA ARG A 126 -2.23 -6.97 -12.79
C ARG A 126 -3.23 -7.76 -11.97
N SER A 127 -3.16 -7.69 -10.64
CA SER A 127 -3.94 -8.56 -9.78
C SER A 127 -4.31 -7.92 -8.45
N CYS A 128 -5.56 -8.08 -8.04
CA CYS A 128 -6.02 -7.89 -6.66
C CYS A 128 -6.55 -9.22 -6.10
N VAL A 129 -6.20 -9.55 -4.87
CA VAL A 129 -6.64 -10.76 -4.16
C VAL A 129 -7.08 -10.37 -2.74
N ASP A 130 -8.11 -11.02 -2.20
CA ASP A 130 -8.57 -10.86 -0.82
C ASP A 130 -8.84 -9.40 -0.44
N CYS A 131 -9.65 -8.73 -1.26
CA CYS A 131 -9.91 -7.31 -1.12
C CYS A 131 -11.33 -7.03 -0.60
N GLY A 132 -11.44 -6.34 0.54
CA GLY A 132 -12.73 -6.08 1.17
C GLY A 132 -13.63 -5.17 0.31
N ARG A 133 -13.15 -3.99 -0.06
CA ARG A 133 -13.89 -3.05 -0.90
C ARG A 133 -13.01 -2.34 -1.92
N LEU A 134 -13.36 -2.46 -3.19
CA LEU A 134 -12.74 -1.73 -4.29
C LEU A 134 -13.76 -0.85 -5.03
N ALA A 135 -13.41 0.42 -5.27
CA ALA A 135 -14.29 1.33 -6.01
C ALA A 135 -14.00 1.28 -7.53
N LYS A 136 -12.76 1.49 -7.96
CA LYS A 136 -12.37 1.40 -9.37
C LYS A 136 -11.13 0.53 -9.51
N VAL A 137 -11.22 -0.48 -10.36
CA VAL A 137 -10.13 -1.43 -10.58
C VAL A 137 -9.85 -1.53 -12.07
N TYR A 138 -8.58 -1.36 -12.43
CA TYR A 138 -8.05 -1.50 -13.78
C TYR A 138 -6.95 -2.57 -13.75
N ASP A 139 -7.37 -3.83 -13.61
CA ASP A 139 -6.47 -4.96 -13.42
C ASP A 139 -6.71 -6.05 -14.44
N ARG A 140 -5.76 -6.98 -14.59
CA ARG A 140 -6.03 -8.18 -15.39
C ARG A 140 -6.98 -9.12 -14.65
N SER A 141 -6.80 -9.29 -13.34
CA SER A 141 -7.55 -10.25 -12.54
C SER A 141 -7.92 -9.70 -11.16
N CYS A 142 -9.11 -10.00 -10.68
CA CYS A 142 -9.53 -9.78 -9.29
C CYS A 142 -10.09 -11.07 -8.71
N ILE A 143 -9.69 -11.43 -7.49
CA ILE A 143 -10.09 -12.68 -6.83
C ILE A 143 -10.51 -12.35 -5.38
N ASP A 144 -11.50 -13.07 -4.85
CA ASP A 144 -11.94 -12.97 -3.45
C ASP A 144 -12.22 -11.53 -2.99
N CYS A 145 -13.07 -10.85 -3.76
CA CYS A 145 -13.37 -9.45 -3.54
C CYS A 145 -14.78 -9.27 -2.95
N GLY A 146 -14.87 -8.70 -1.74
CA GLY A 146 -16.14 -8.53 -1.04
C GLY A 146 -17.11 -7.60 -1.78
N ARG A 147 -16.66 -6.37 -2.09
CA ARG A 147 -17.45 -5.39 -2.85
C ARG A 147 -16.63 -4.66 -3.90
N LEU A 148 -17.05 -4.78 -5.15
CA LEU A 148 -16.51 -4.10 -6.32
C LEU A 148 -17.57 -3.17 -6.91
N VAL A 149 -17.22 -1.89 -7.13
CA VAL A 149 -18.13 -0.96 -7.80
C VAL A 149 -17.91 -0.99 -9.31
N MET A 150 -16.67 -0.86 -9.78
CA MET A 150 -16.35 -0.80 -11.20
C MET A 150 -15.05 -1.53 -11.48
N VAL A 151 -15.09 -2.50 -12.38
CA VAL A 151 -13.93 -3.30 -12.80
C VAL A 151 -13.75 -3.19 -14.31
N TYR A 152 -12.53 -2.84 -14.71
CA TYR A 152 -12.04 -2.95 -16.08
C TYR A 152 -10.92 -3.98 -16.07
N GLY A 153 -11.15 -5.15 -16.68
CA GLY A 153 -10.17 -6.21 -16.60
C GLY A 153 -10.45 -7.42 -17.47
N ARG A 154 -9.64 -8.47 -17.33
CA ARG A 154 -9.89 -9.73 -18.04
C ARG A 154 -10.82 -10.62 -17.25
N SER A 155 -10.54 -10.81 -15.97
CA SER A 155 -11.27 -11.74 -15.12
C SER A 155 -11.58 -11.18 -13.73
N CYS A 156 -12.77 -11.50 -13.21
CA CYS A 156 -13.04 -11.43 -11.77
C CYS A 156 -13.67 -12.72 -11.27
N VAL A 157 -13.23 -13.22 -10.12
CA VAL A 157 -13.69 -14.49 -9.53
C VAL A 157 -14.01 -14.26 -8.06
N ASP A 158 -14.95 -15.05 -7.52
CA ASP A 158 -15.31 -15.05 -6.10
C ASP A 158 -15.66 -13.66 -5.57
N CYS A 159 -16.38 -12.89 -6.39
CA CYS A 159 -16.82 -11.55 -6.01
C CYS A 159 -18.19 -11.63 -5.33
N GLY A 160 -18.31 -11.03 -4.13
CA GLY A 160 -19.59 -10.95 -3.44
C GLY A 160 -20.55 -10.02 -4.19
N ARG A 161 -20.30 -8.71 -4.10
CA ARG A 161 -21.11 -7.69 -4.79
C ARG A 161 -20.32 -6.97 -5.86
N LEU A 162 -20.81 -7.03 -7.10
CA LEU A 162 -20.21 -6.37 -8.26
C LEU A 162 -21.26 -5.47 -8.95
N ALA A 163 -21.05 -4.15 -8.95
CA ALA A 163 -22.01 -3.26 -9.61
C ALA A 163 -21.81 -3.24 -11.14
N MET A 164 -20.57 -3.10 -11.61
CA MET A 164 -20.30 -2.99 -13.04
C MET A 164 -18.97 -3.65 -13.40
N ILE A 165 -18.97 -4.43 -14.47
CA ILE A 165 -17.75 -4.99 -15.06
C ILE A 165 -17.68 -4.79 -16.56
N TYR A 166 -16.50 -4.40 -17.01
CA TYR A 166 -16.06 -4.40 -18.40
C TYR A 166 -14.91 -5.39 -18.53
N GLY A 167 -15.18 -6.57 -19.10
CA GLY A 167 -14.15 -7.61 -19.15
C GLY A 167 -14.52 -8.85 -19.94
N TRP A 168 -13.65 -9.86 -19.89
CA TRP A 168 -13.86 -11.09 -20.66
C TRP A 168 -14.70 -12.09 -19.88
N SER A 169 -14.33 -12.35 -18.62
CA SER A 169 -14.99 -13.35 -17.78
C SER A 169 -15.27 -12.81 -16.38
N CYS A 170 -16.41 -13.19 -15.81
CA CYS A 170 -16.74 -12.86 -14.44
C CYS A 170 -17.55 -13.96 -13.74
N VAL A 171 -17.14 -14.30 -12.52
CA VAL A 171 -17.87 -15.21 -11.61
C VAL A 171 -18.25 -14.44 -10.35
N VAL A 172 -19.55 -14.35 -10.07
CA VAL A 172 -20.11 -13.57 -8.95
C VAL A 172 -21.06 -14.43 -8.12
N TYR A 173 -20.95 -14.36 -6.79
CA TYR A 173 -21.66 -15.26 -5.86
C TYR A 173 -22.82 -14.62 -5.08
N ASP A 174 -23.02 -13.31 -5.13
CA ASP A 174 -24.21 -12.71 -4.52
C ASP A 174 -24.98 -11.80 -5.44
N ARG A 175 -24.38 -10.67 -5.88
CA ARG A 175 -25.11 -9.67 -6.65
C ARG A 175 -24.27 -9.05 -7.73
N LEU A 176 -24.82 -9.09 -8.93
CA LEU A 176 -24.31 -8.43 -10.11
C LEU A 176 -25.37 -7.44 -10.63
N ALA A 177 -25.00 -6.19 -10.95
CA ALA A 177 -25.92 -5.25 -11.58
C ALA A 177 -25.75 -5.13 -13.10
N MET A 178 -24.52 -4.98 -13.62
CA MET A 178 -24.27 -4.85 -15.06
C MET A 178 -22.97 -5.53 -15.50
N VAL A 179 -23.02 -6.22 -16.66
CA VAL A 179 -21.87 -6.85 -17.32
C VAL A 179 -21.78 -6.36 -18.75
N TYR A 180 -20.58 -5.94 -19.14
CA TYR A 180 -20.19 -5.69 -20.51
C TYR A 180 -19.00 -6.61 -20.82
N GLY A 181 -19.28 -7.81 -21.35
CA GLY A 181 -18.27 -8.84 -21.50
C GLY A 181 -18.72 -10.09 -22.25
N TRP A 182 -17.80 -11.03 -22.42
CA TRP A 182 -18.00 -12.24 -23.22
C TRP A 182 -18.65 -13.38 -22.44
N SER A 183 -18.26 -13.59 -21.18
CA SER A 183 -18.79 -14.68 -20.36
C SER A 183 -19.03 -14.25 -18.91
N TYR A 184 -20.16 -14.68 -18.37
CA TYR A 184 -20.59 -14.42 -16.99
C TYR A 184 -21.20 -15.68 -16.39
N VAL A 185 -20.83 -15.98 -15.15
CA VAL A 185 -21.45 -17.03 -14.33
C VAL A 185 -21.86 -16.39 -12.99
N GLY A 186 -23.16 -16.38 -12.72
CA GLY A 186 -23.73 -15.89 -11.47
C GLY A 186 -24.26 -17.03 -10.62
N TYR A 187 -23.84 -17.10 -9.36
CA TYR A 187 -24.46 -17.97 -8.37
C TYR A 187 -25.28 -17.10 -7.43
N ASP A 188 -26.54 -16.82 -7.76
CA ASP A 188 -27.42 -16.18 -6.80
C ASP A 188 -27.72 -17.19 -5.67
N ARG A 189 -27.51 -16.80 -4.41
CA ARG A 189 -28.17 -17.47 -3.26
C ARG A 189 -29.67 -17.20 -3.33
N LEU A 190 -30.37 -17.85 -4.26
CA LEU A 190 -31.81 -18.00 -4.21
C LEU A 190 -32.14 -19.07 -3.15
N LYS A 191 -32.73 -18.57 -2.05
CA LYS A 191 -33.52 -19.26 -1.01
C LYS A 191 -32.74 -19.96 0.13
N ARG A 192 -32.57 -19.23 1.23
CA ARG A 192 -33.30 -19.50 2.48
C ARG A 192 -33.74 -18.18 3.10
#